data_AF-A0A923VWG3-F1
#
_entry.id   AF-A0A923VWG3-F1
#
_cell.length_a   1.000
_cell.length_b   1.000
_cell.length_c   1.000
_cell.angle_alpha   90.00
_cell.angle_beta   90.00
_cell.angle_gamma   90.00
#
_symmetry.space_group_name_H-M   'P 1'
#
loop_
_entity.id
_entity.type
_entity.pdbx_description
1 polymer ?
#
loop_
_entity_poly.entity_id
_entity_poly.type
_entity_poly.pdbx_seq_one_letter_code
_entity_poly.pdbx_strand_id
1 'polypeptide(L)'
;MYLKIIGNSNIENKTIDSIGYNTNHINIKSIFDEANSMSEKLLKLGFIENEIIENKKTNDTTFQFVFDIRKKTNFIHIYIGANSELKTLGILKNKNDTLKIAFSEIENFMNQNLKLLEQKGFSLSSLKLINYRKTNHALFAGLDLQIGNKRQLNDIVIVGYEKFPEGHKKNIKRLYKNKVFNLENLKKLKDDFDKFRFISQKKYPEILFTKDTTKVYVYLEKTKPNRFDGLVGFSNDEKKKIKFNGYLDLLLINTLNSGEEFTLFWKSDGADQKTFNAGLELPYIFKTRFGLKTTLNIFKQDSTFQNTKTNLDIGYFF
;
A
#
# COMPACT_ATOMS: atom_id res chain seq x y z
N MET A 1 -26.41 -29.21 -2.40
CA MET A 1 -25.89 -30.21 -3.35
C MET A 1 -24.51 -30.64 -2.89
N TYR A 2 -24.12 -31.87 -3.21
CA TYR A 2 -22.90 -32.51 -2.73
C TYR A 2 -21.93 -32.78 -3.88
N LEU A 3 -20.65 -32.54 -3.65
CA LEU A 3 -19.54 -32.87 -4.55
C LEU A 3 -18.78 -34.07 -4.00
N LYS A 4 -18.50 -35.03 -4.88
CA LYS A 4 -17.60 -36.15 -4.62
C LYS A 4 -16.52 -36.20 -5.71
N ILE A 5 -15.26 -36.11 -5.31
CA ILE A 5 -14.11 -36.25 -6.20
C ILE A 5 -13.45 -37.60 -5.94
N ILE A 6 -13.21 -38.37 -7.00
CA ILE A 6 -12.50 -39.66 -6.93
C ILE A 6 -11.39 -39.71 -7.98
N GLY A 7 -10.31 -40.41 -7.69
CA GLY A 7 -9.23 -40.73 -8.62
C GLY A 7 -9.37 -42.12 -9.22
N ASN A 8 -8.57 -42.40 -10.25
CA ASN A 8 -8.58 -43.70 -10.94
C ASN A 8 -7.95 -44.85 -10.13
N SER A 9 -7.24 -44.53 -9.04
CA SER A 9 -6.56 -45.51 -8.21
C SER A 9 -6.64 -45.15 -6.72
N ASN A 10 -6.38 -46.13 -5.84
CA ASN A 10 -6.32 -45.90 -4.39
C ASN A 10 -5.23 -44.90 -3.98
N ILE A 11 -4.16 -44.79 -4.76
CA ILE A 11 -3.07 -43.82 -4.51
C ILE A 11 -3.56 -42.41 -4.86
N GLU A 12 -4.30 -42.26 -5.95
CA GLU A 12 -4.90 -40.99 -6.35
C GLU A 12 -5.97 -40.53 -5.38
N ASN A 13 -6.82 -41.45 -4.90
CA ASN A 13 -7.81 -41.14 -3.86
C ASN A 13 -7.12 -40.59 -2.59
N LYS A 14 -6.06 -41.25 -2.10
CA LYS A 14 -5.28 -40.73 -0.96
C LYS A 14 -4.69 -39.35 -1.22
N THR A 15 -4.28 -39.07 -2.46
CA THR A 15 -3.73 -37.77 -2.85
C THR A 15 -4.82 -36.69 -2.83
N ILE A 16 -6.01 -37.00 -3.38
CA ILE A 16 -7.18 -36.12 -3.36
C ILE A 16 -7.62 -35.83 -1.92
N ASP A 17 -7.73 -36.87 -1.10
CA ASP A 17 -8.13 -36.78 0.31
C ASP A 17 -7.16 -35.91 1.11
N SER A 18 -5.85 -36.01 0.83
CA SER A 18 -4.83 -35.18 1.49
C SER A 18 -4.91 -33.70 1.12
N ILE A 19 -5.42 -33.35 -0.06
CA ILE A 19 -5.56 -31.95 -0.49
C ILE A 19 -6.84 -31.35 0.09
N GLY A 20 -7.91 -32.13 0.12
CA GLY A 20 -9.22 -31.72 0.58
C GLY A 20 -9.95 -30.77 -0.38
N TYR A 21 -11.28 -30.83 -0.34
CA TYR A 21 -12.17 -29.99 -1.14
C TYR A 21 -13.48 -29.76 -0.37
N ASN A 22 -14.19 -28.68 -0.71
CA ASN A 22 -15.51 -28.47 -0.13
C ASN A 22 -16.49 -29.48 -0.73
N THR A 23 -17.25 -30.16 0.12
CA THR A 23 -18.24 -31.15 -0.32
C THR A 23 -19.63 -30.53 -0.49
N ASN A 24 -19.91 -29.38 0.13
CA ASN A 24 -21.25 -28.79 0.19
C ASN A 24 -21.33 -27.51 -0.64
N HIS A 25 -22.28 -27.48 -1.59
CA HIS A 25 -22.44 -26.38 -2.52
C HIS A 25 -23.89 -25.91 -2.66
N ILE A 26 -24.04 -24.59 -2.80
CA ILE A 26 -25.33 -23.88 -2.93
C ILE A 26 -25.92 -24.10 -4.33
N ASN A 27 -25.09 -24.10 -5.37
CA ASN A 27 -25.51 -24.23 -6.76
C ASN A 27 -24.57 -25.15 -7.56
N ILE A 28 -25.02 -25.59 -8.75
CA ILE A 28 -24.24 -26.46 -9.65
C ILE A 28 -22.95 -25.76 -10.11
N LYS A 29 -23.00 -24.45 -10.38
CA LYS A 29 -21.82 -23.69 -10.80
C LYS A 29 -20.67 -23.80 -9.78
N SER A 30 -20.98 -23.64 -8.49
CA SER A 30 -20.02 -23.76 -7.41
C SER A 30 -19.37 -25.14 -7.32
N ILE A 31 -20.05 -26.20 -7.76
CA ILE A 31 -19.49 -27.56 -7.84
C ILE A 31 -18.41 -27.62 -8.94
N PHE A 32 -18.73 -27.11 -10.13
CA PHE A 32 -17.78 -27.06 -11.23
C PHE A 32 -16.59 -26.15 -10.91
N ASP A 33 -16.83 -25.00 -10.26
CA ASP A 33 -15.78 -24.10 -9.81
C ASP A 33 -14.83 -24.79 -8.81
N GLU A 34 -15.37 -25.58 -7.87
CA GLU A 34 -14.56 -26.36 -6.92
C GLU A 34 -13.78 -27.50 -7.58
N ALA A 35 -14.38 -28.21 -8.54
CA ALA A 35 -13.68 -29.25 -9.32
C ALA A 35 -12.51 -28.65 -10.13
N ASN A 36 -12.72 -27.50 -10.78
CA ASN A 36 -11.65 -26.79 -11.48
C ASN A 36 -10.57 -26.29 -10.51
N SER A 37 -10.96 -25.75 -9.35
CA SER A 37 -10.04 -25.36 -8.26
C SER A 37 -9.19 -26.55 -7.79
N MET A 38 -9.76 -27.75 -7.71
CA MET A 38 -9.02 -28.97 -7.39
C MET A 38 -7.96 -29.30 -8.46
N SER A 39 -8.31 -29.19 -9.75
CA SER A 39 -7.35 -29.37 -10.86
C SER A 39 -6.21 -28.36 -10.79
N GLU A 40 -6.49 -27.10 -10.47
CA GLU A 40 -5.47 -26.06 -10.26
C GLU A 40 -4.55 -26.36 -9.06
N LYS A 41 -5.11 -26.83 -7.94
CA LYS A 41 -4.33 -27.28 -6.77
C LYS A 41 -3.39 -28.44 -7.14
N LEU A 42 -3.90 -29.43 -7.87
CA LEU A 42 -3.11 -30.57 -8.36
C LEU A 42 -1.98 -30.10 -9.29
N LEU A 43 -2.26 -29.17 -10.19
CA LEU A 43 -1.26 -28.58 -11.07
C LEU A 43 -0.16 -27.90 -10.26
N LYS A 44 -0.50 -27.07 -9.26
CA LYS A 44 0.48 -26.41 -8.37
C LYS A 44 1.34 -27.40 -7.59
N LEU A 45 0.83 -28.58 -7.27
CA LEU A 45 1.58 -29.65 -6.60
C LEU A 45 2.47 -30.47 -7.55
N GLY A 46 2.40 -30.23 -8.86
CA GLY A 46 3.23 -30.90 -9.88
C GLY A 46 2.53 -32.00 -10.67
N PHE A 47 1.21 -32.15 -10.54
CA PHE A 47 0.41 -33.06 -11.38
C PHE A 47 -0.04 -32.33 -12.65
N ILE A 48 0.90 -32.08 -13.55
CA ILE A 48 0.72 -31.20 -14.72
C ILE A 48 -0.27 -31.79 -15.74
N GLU A 49 -0.36 -33.12 -15.79
CA GLU A 49 -1.20 -33.85 -16.74
C GLU A 49 -2.51 -34.31 -16.10
N ASN A 50 -2.90 -33.70 -14.97
CA ASN A 50 -4.16 -34.05 -14.33
C ASN A 50 -5.34 -33.64 -15.23
N GLU A 51 -6.33 -34.51 -15.35
CA GLU A 51 -7.53 -34.26 -16.15
C GLU A 51 -8.78 -34.80 -15.47
N ILE A 52 -9.92 -34.15 -15.75
CA ILE A 52 -11.24 -34.65 -15.36
C ILE A 52 -11.73 -35.55 -16.50
N ILE A 53 -11.85 -36.85 -16.23
CA ILE A 53 -12.29 -37.83 -17.22
C ILE A 53 -13.81 -37.85 -17.33
N GLU A 54 -14.50 -37.80 -16.19
CA GLU A 54 -15.94 -37.99 -16.14
C GLU A 54 -16.60 -37.08 -15.10
N ASN A 55 -17.77 -36.56 -15.45
CA ASN A 55 -18.68 -35.89 -14.52
C ASN A 55 -20.05 -36.59 -14.53
N LYS A 56 -20.44 -37.18 -13.41
CA LYS A 56 -21.69 -37.93 -13.31
C LYS A 56 -22.55 -37.45 -12.14
N LYS A 57 -23.82 -37.19 -12.41
CA LYS A 57 -24.83 -37.01 -11.36
C LYS A 57 -25.18 -38.40 -10.80
N THR A 58 -24.83 -38.68 -9.55
CA THR A 58 -25.07 -39.99 -8.92
C THR A 58 -26.43 -40.09 -8.24
N ASN A 59 -26.96 -38.96 -7.77
CA ASN A 59 -28.34 -38.82 -7.30
C ASN A 59 -28.81 -37.35 -7.49
N ASP A 60 -30.04 -37.02 -7.09
CA ASP A 60 -30.59 -35.68 -7.31
C ASP A 60 -29.79 -34.52 -6.72
N THR A 61 -28.97 -34.82 -5.72
CA THR A 61 -28.20 -33.83 -4.97
C THR A 61 -26.69 -33.98 -5.13
N THR A 62 -26.16 -35.09 -5.62
CA THR A 62 -24.74 -35.45 -5.60
C THR A 62 -24.15 -35.54 -7.01
N PHE A 63 -23.05 -34.81 -7.21
CA PHE A 63 -22.25 -34.80 -8.42
C PHE A 63 -20.90 -35.44 -8.12
N GLN A 64 -20.51 -36.40 -8.95
CA GLN A 64 -19.25 -37.11 -8.87
C GLN A 64 -18.34 -36.71 -10.03
N PHE A 65 -17.09 -36.37 -9.72
CA PHE A 65 -16.03 -36.08 -10.69
C PHE A 65 -14.93 -37.14 -10.56
N VAL A 66 -14.54 -37.70 -11.69
CA VAL A 66 -13.46 -38.68 -11.79
C VAL A 66 -12.23 -38.00 -12.38
N PHE A 67 -11.14 -37.99 -11.63
CA PHE A 67 -9.85 -37.44 -12.03
C PHE A 67 -8.87 -38.54 -12.42
N ASP A 68 -8.09 -38.30 -13.48
CA ASP A 68 -6.80 -38.94 -13.69
C ASP A 68 -5.72 -37.95 -13.30
N ILE A 69 -5.04 -38.21 -12.18
CA ILE A 69 -4.02 -37.29 -11.65
C ILE A 69 -2.68 -37.48 -12.38
N ARG A 70 -2.44 -38.67 -12.93
CA ARG A 70 -1.17 -39.11 -13.53
C ARG A 70 0.05 -38.91 -12.61
N LYS A 71 1.25 -38.99 -13.18
CA LYS A 71 2.51 -38.97 -12.43
C LYS A 71 2.88 -37.55 -11.98
N LYS A 72 3.30 -37.44 -10.73
CA LYS A 72 3.82 -36.20 -10.15
C LYS A 72 5.17 -35.82 -10.78
N THR A 73 5.28 -34.57 -11.23
CA THR A 73 6.56 -33.95 -11.60
C THR A 73 7.13 -33.25 -10.38
N ASN A 74 8.21 -33.79 -9.81
CA ASN A 74 8.79 -33.25 -8.58
C ASN A 74 9.67 -32.02 -8.83
N PHE A 75 10.42 -32.00 -9.94
CA PHE A 75 11.40 -30.96 -10.24
C PHE A 75 11.30 -30.49 -11.68
N ILE A 76 11.59 -29.21 -11.88
CA ILE A 76 11.84 -28.61 -13.18
C ILE A 76 13.30 -28.15 -13.27
N HIS A 77 13.89 -28.34 -14.45
CA HIS A 77 15.18 -27.80 -14.83
C HIS A 77 14.96 -26.58 -15.73
N ILE A 78 15.23 -25.39 -15.19
CA ILE A 78 15.03 -24.12 -15.88
C ILE A 78 16.37 -23.65 -16.43
N TYR A 79 16.51 -23.62 -17.74
CA TYR A 79 17.65 -23.04 -18.43
C TYR A 79 17.52 -21.51 -18.43
N ILE A 80 18.47 -20.83 -17.78
CA ILE A 80 18.54 -19.37 -17.67
C ILE A 80 19.61 -18.77 -18.58
N GLY A 81 20.58 -19.58 -19.03
CA GLY A 81 21.74 -19.13 -19.79
C GLY A 81 22.89 -18.59 -18.92
N ALA A 82 24.10 -18.62 -19.49
CA ALA A 82 25.34 -18.20 -18.80
C ALA A 82 25.34 -16.72 -18.42
N ASN A 83 24.94 -15.86 -19.36
CA ASN A 83 24.99 -14.40 -19.23
C ASN A 83 23.58 -13.80 -19.07
N SER A 84 22.71 -14.46 -18.32
CA SER A 84 21.34 -13.97 -18.14
C SER A 84 21.32 -12.59 -17.48
N GLU A 85 20.41 -11.72 -17.91
CA GLU A 85 20.28 -10.37 -17.34
C GLU A 85 20.03 -10.44 -15.82
N LEU A 86 19.32 -11.46 -15.34
CA LEU A 86 19.13 -11.75 -13.93
C LEU A 86 20.45 -11.95 -13.16
N LYS A 87 21.45 -12.60 -13.78
CA LYS A 87 22.80 -12.75 -13.20
C LYS A 87 23.56 -11.43 -13.25
N THR A 88 23.52 -10.72 -14.38
CA THR A 88 24.24 -9.43 -14.54
C THR A 88 23.74 -8.37 -13.58
N LEU A 89 22.43 -8.36 -13.29
CA LEU A 89 21.82 -7.47 -12.32
C LEU A 89 22.07 -7.93 -10.88
N GLY A 90 22.66 -9.10 -10.64
CA GLY A 90 22.90 -9.65 -9.30
C GLY A 90 21.62 -10.11 -8.59
N ILE A 91 20.59 -10.50 -9.35
CA ILE A 91 19.34 -11.07 -8.84
C ILE A 91 19.53 -12.57 -8.56
N LEU A 92 20.15 -13.27 -9.50
CA LEU A 92 20.57 -14.66 -9.33
C LEU A 92 22.07 -14.71 -9.06
N LYS A 93 22.46 -15.42 -8.00
CA LYS A 93 23.88 -15.60 -7.61
C LYS A 93 24.47 -16.94 -8.08
N ASN A 94 23.67 -17.78 -8.75
CA ASN A 94 24.11 -19.11 -9.17
C ASN A 94 25.05 -19.02 -10.37
N LYS A 95 26.15 -19.78 -10.31
CA LYS A 95 27.12 -19.88 -11.42
C LYS A 95 26.61 -20.73 -12.58
N ASN A 96 25.69 -21.66 -12.32
CA ASN A 96 25.19 -22.60 -13.32
C ASN A 96 24.17 -21.96 -14.28
N ASP A 97 24.05 -22.52 -15.47
CA ASP A 97 23.15 -22.05 -16.53
C ASP A 97 21.76 -22.66 -16.46
N THR A 98 21.62 -23.67 -15.60
CA THR A 98 20.38 -24.40 -15.36
C THR A 98 20.12 -24.45 -13.87
N LEU A 99 18.90 -24.14 -13.46
CA LEU A 99 18.41 -24.23 -12.09
C LEU A 99 17.52 -25.46 -11.96
N LYS A 100 17.72 -26.26 -10.90
CA LYS A 100 16.80 -27.32 -10.51
C LYS A 100 15.91 -26.78 -9.39
N ILE A 101 14.61 -26.65 -9.65
CA ILE A 101 13.64 -26.08 -8.71
C ILE A 101 12.52 -27.11 -8.48
N ALA A 102 12.03 -27.20 -7.24
CA ALA A 102 10.83 -27.99 -6.95
C ALA A 102 9.62 -27.40 -7.69
N PHE A 103 8.75 -28.23 -8.25
CA PHE A 103 7.65 -27.73 -9.09
C PHE A 103 6.73 -26.76 -8.32
N SER A 104 6.47 -27.04 -7.05
CA SER A 104 5.67 -26.19 -6.16
C SER A 104 6.27 -24.80 -5.90
N GLU A 105 7.58 -24.63 -6.08
CA GLU A 105 8.28 -23.37 -5.82
C GLU A 105 8.43 -22.49 -7.07
N ILE A 106 7.99 -22.95 -8.24
CA ILE A 106 8.15 -22.21 -9.50
C ILE A 106 7.47 -20.83 -9.41
N GLU A 107 6.21 -20.79 -8.98
CA GLU A 107 5.45 -19.54 -8.88
C GLU A 107 6.13 -18.55 -7.93
N ASN A 108 6.56 -19.04 -6.75
CA ASN A 108 7.30 -18.25 -5.76
C ASN A 108 8.62 -17.72 -6.34
N PHE A 109 9.41 -18.58 -6.99
CA PHE A 109 10.65 -18.20 -7.65
C PHE A 109 10.42 -17.09 -8.70
N MET A 110 9.43 -17.24 -9.58
CA MET A 110 9.12 -16.25 -10.62
C MET A 110 8.70 -14.91 -10.00
N ASN A 111 7.80 -14.95 -9.02
CA ASN A 111 7.30 -13.75 -8.33
C ASN A 111 8.40 -13.03 -7.54
N GLN A 112 9.30 -13.75 -6.88
CA GLN A 112 10.44 -13.16 -6.17
C GLN A 112 11.41 -12.47 -7.13
N ASN A 113 11.76 -13.10 -8.24
CA ASN A 113 12.65 -12.50 -9.23
C ASN A 113 12.02 -11.27 -9.90
N LEU A 114 10.71 -11.31 -10.22
CA LEU A 114 9.97 -10.14 -10.72
C LEU A 114 9.97 -9.01 -9.68
N LYS A 115 9.75 -9.32 -8.40
CA LYS A 115 9.81 -8.32 -7.32
C LYS A 115 11.20 -7.69 -7.19
N LEU A 116 12.27 -8.47 -7.33
CA LEU A 116 13.64 -7.95 -7.30
C LEU A 116 13.96 -7.06 -8.51
N LEU A 117 13.44 -7.39 -9.70
CA LEU A 117 13.52 -6.55 -10.89
C LEU A 117 12.76 -5.23 -10.69
N GLU A 118 11.54 -5.32 -10.16
CA GLU A 118 10.67 -4.20 -9.84
C GLU A 118 11.33 -3.23 -8.85
N GLN A 119 11.92 -3.73 -7.77
CA GLN A 119 12.66 -2.92 -6.79
C GLN A 119 13.83 -2.14 -7.41
N LYS A 120 14.48 -2.71 -8.43
CA LYS A 120 15.57 -2.07 -9.19
C LYS A 120 15.08 -1.07 -10.24
N GLY A 121 13.77 -0.93 -10.42
CA GLY A 121 13.13 0.01 -11.35
C GLY A 121 12.63 -0.61 -12.64
N PHE A 122 12.71 -1.92 -12.81
CA PHE A 122 12.28 -2.61 -14.03
C PHE A 122 10.82 -3.09 -13.91
N SER A 123 9.90 -2.16 -13.63
CA SER A 123 8.50 -2.45 -13.25
C SER A 123 7.64 -3.04 -14.37
N LEU A 124 8.11 -3.04 -15.61
CA LEU A 124 7.42 -3.63 -16.77
C LEU A 124 8.09 -4.93 -17.24
N SER A 125 8.94 -5.55 -16.40
CA SER A 125 9.58 -6.82 -16.73
C SER A 125 8.58 -7.97 -16.74
N SER A 126 8.77 -8.94 -17.63
CA SER A 126 8.02 -10.19 -17.60
C SER A 126 8.95 -11.40 -17.62
N LEU A 127 8.57 -12.44 -16.88
CA LEU A 127 9.26 -13.73 -16.85
C LEU A 127 8.30 -14.81 -17.31
N LYS A 128 8.73 -15.63 -18.28
CA LYS A 128 7.95 -16.74 -18.82
C LYS A 128 8.82 -17.99 -18.92
N LEU A 129 8.20 -19.14 -18.72
CA LEU A 129 8.83 -20.42 -19.05
C LEU A 129 8.36 -20.84 -20.44
N ILE A 130 9.32 -21.14 -21.31
CA ILE A 130 9.11 -21.49 -22.71
C ILE A 130 9.81 -22.81 -23.05
N ASN A 131 9.50 -23.39 -24.22
CA ASN A 131 10.19 -24.58 -24.74
C ASN A 131 10.19 -25.78 -23.77
N TYR A 132 9.02 -26.10 -23.22
CA TYR A 132 8.87 -27.23 -22.30
C TYR A 132 9.26 -28.55 -22.98
N ARG A 133 10.09 -29.35 -22.29
CA ARG A 133 10.45 -30.71 -22.70
C ARG A 133 10.37 -31.62 -21.50
N LYS A 134 9.67 -32.74 -21.64
CA LYS A 134 9.55 -33.74 -20.58
C LYS A 134 10.35 -34.98 -20.95
N THR A 135 11.21 -35.42 -20.04
CA THR A 135 11.81 -36.77 -20.06
C THR A 135 11.26 -37.54 -18.86
N ASN A 136 11.33 -38.89 -18.86
CA ASN A 136 10.58 -39.79 -17.97
C ASN A 136 10.39 -39.38 -16.50
N HIS A 137 11.28 -38.58 -15.90
CA HIS A 137 11.14 -38.09 -14.51
C HIS A 137 11.47 -36.59 -14.33
N ALA A 138 11.71 -35.82 -15.40
CA ALA A 138 12.14 -34.43 -15.30
C ALA A 138 11.50 -33.55 -16.38
N LEU A 139 11.04 -32.38 -15.96
CA LEU A 139 10.58 -31.32 -16.85
C LEU A 139 11.72 -30.33 -17.08
N PHE A 140 11.90 -29.90 -18.31
CA PHE A 140 12.86 -28.88 -18.71
C PHE A 140 12.11 -27.71 -19.34
N ALA A 141 12.56 -26.48 -19.08
CA ALA A 141 12.05 -25.28 -19.71
C ALA A 141 13.16 -24.24 -19.86
N GLY A 142 13.06 -23.36 -20.86
CA GLY A 142 13.85 -22.13 -20.93
C GLY A 142 13.16 -21.00 -20.19
N LEU A 143 13.94 -20.12 -19.56
CA LEU A 143 13.43 -18.87 -18.99
C LEU A 143 13.55 -17.75 -20.03
N ASP A 144 12.41 -17.24 -20.47
CA ASP A 144 12.31 -16.02 -21.27
C ASP A 144 12.11 -14.83 -20.33
N LEU A 145 13.09 -13.92 -20.34
CA LEU A 145 13.02 -12.65 -19.62
C LEU A 145 12.90 -11.53 -20.65
N GLN A 146 11.81 -10.78 -20.56
CA GLN A 146 11.67 -9.51 -21.25
C GLN A 146 11.84 -8.41 -20.22
N ILE A 147 13.03 -7.82 -20.14
CA ILE A 147 13.29 -6.71 -19.25
C ILE A 147 12.71 -5.42 -19.84
N GLY A 148 11.90 -4.72 -19.04
CA GLY A 148 11.41 -3.40 -19.41
C GLY A 148 12.49 -2.32 -19.25
N ASN A 149 12.20 -1.10 -19.69
CA ASN A 149 13.07 0.04 -19.39
C ASN A 149 13.08 0.34 -17.88
N LYS A 150 14.24 0.72 -17.36
CA LYS A 150 14.36 1.21 -15.98
C LYS A 150 13.57 2.51 -15.83
N ARG A 151 12.59 2.52 -14.93
CA ARG A 151 11.70 3.65 -14.68
C ARG A 151 12.15 4.46 -13.47
N GLN A 152 11.92 5.75 -13.55
CA GLN A 152 12.07 6.70 -12.46
C GLN A 152 10.77 7.48 -12.31
N LEU A 153 10.47 7.95 -11.10
CA LEU A 153 9.31 8.80 -10.87
C LEU A 153 9.64 10.22 -11.35
N ASN A 154 9.04 10.61 -12.47
CA ASN A 154 9.34 11.88 -13.13
C ASN A 154 8.48 13.02 -12.57
N ASP A 155 7.20 12.77 -12.32
CA ASP A 155 6.29 13.79 -11.81
C ASP A 155 5.15 13.20 -10.97
N ILE A 156 4.58 14.06 -10.12
CA ILE A 156 3.42 13.80 -9.28
C ILE A 156 2.33 14.80 -9.66
N VAL A 157 1.17 14.29 -10.05
CA VAL A 157 0.00 15.06 -10.43
C VAL A 157 -1.02 14.97 -9.29
N ILE A 158 -1.40 16.12 -8.74
CA ILE A 158 -2.43 16.20 -7.70
C ILE A 158 -3.76 16.49 -8.39
N VAL A 159 -4.75 15.65 -8.11
CA VAL A 159 -6.11 15.74 -8.68
C VAL A 159 -7.11 15.92 -7.54
N GLY A 160 -8.09 16.82 -7.70
CA GLY A 160 -9.20 17.02 -6.75
C GLY A 160 -9.00 18.14 -5.72
N TYR A 161 -7.77 18.63 -5.50
CA TYR A 161 -7.49 19.76 -4.62
C TYR A 161 -6.58 20.79 -5.29
N GLU A 162 -7.18 21.71 -6.05
CA GLU A 162 -6.45 22.73 -6.85
C GLU A 162 -5.63 23.70 -5.98
N LYS A 163 -6.19 24.11 -4.83
CA LYS A 163 -5.53 25.00 -3.86
C LYS A 163 -4.63 24.22 -2.88
N PHE A 164 -4.07 23.08 -3.28
CA PHE A 164 -3.16 22.36 -2.40
C PHE A 164 -1.91 23.22 -2.10
N PRO A 165 -1.43 23.28 -0.84
CA PRO A 165 -0.32 24.15 -0.47
C PRO A 165 0.92 23.97 -1.35
N GLU A 166 1.34 25.04 -2.03
CA GLU A 166 2.43 25.00 -3.00
C GLU A 166 3.79 24.63 -2.36
N GLY A 167 4.02 25.00 -1.10
CA GLY A 167 5.21 24.59 -0.34
C GLY A 167 5.29 23.06 -0.17
N HIS A 168 4.19 22.44 0.26
CA HIS A 168 4.08 20.99 0.41
C HIS A 168 4.25 20.28 -0.95
N LYS A 169 3.61 20.79 -1.99
CA LYS A 169 3.69 20.25 -3.37
C LYS A 169 5.12 20.23 -3.87
N LYS A 170 5.83 21.36 -3.73
CA LYS A 170 7.23 21.50 -4.13
C LYS A 170 8.12 20.55 -3.34
N ASN A 171 7.89 20.40 -2.04
CA ASN A 171 8.67 19.50 -1.21
C ASN A 171 8.49 18.03 -1.60
N ILE A 172 7.24 17.57 -1.74
CA ILE A 172 6.93 16.19 -2.14
C ILE A 172 7.48 15.90 -3.54
N LYS A 173 7.27 16.79 -4.52
CA LYS A 173 7.84 16.63 -5.87
C LYS A 173 9.35 16.50 -5.82
N ARG A 174 10.04 17.32 -5.02
CA ARG A 174 11.50 17.24 -4.85
C ARG A 174 11.91 15.90 -4.22
N LEU A 175 11.24 15.47 -3.15
CA LEU A 175 11.59 14.26 -2.41
C LEU A 175 11.54 13.02 -3.30
N TYR A 176 10.65 13.00 -4.29
CA TYR A 176 10.45 11.84 -5.18
C TYR A 176 11.01 12.02 -6.60
N LYS A 177 11.45 13.22 -6.97
CA LYS A 177 12.02 13.51 -8.29
C LYS A 177 13.17 12.57 -8.62
N ASN A 178 13.09 11.91 -9.77
CA ASN A 178 14.12 11.00 -10.31
C ASN A 178 14.46 9.81 -9.41
N LYS A 179 13.68 9.54 -8.35
CA LYS A 179 13.83 8.30 -7.59
C LYS A 179 13.47 7.12 -8.49
N VAL A 180 14.15 6.01 -8.29
CA VAL A 180 13.81 4.75 -8.95
C VAL A 180 12.35 4.43 -8.65
N PHE A 181 11.57 4.22 -9.72
CA PHE A 181 10.16 3.92 -9.56
C PHE A 181 10.02 2.47 -9.11
N ASN A 182 9.39 2.27 -7.95
CA ASN A 182 8.98 0.97 -7.45
C ASN A 182 7.76 1.10 -6.51
N LEU A 183 7.08 -0.02 -6.24
CA LEU A 183 5.88 -0.11 -5.41
C LEU A 183 6.16 0.31 -3.96
N GLU A 184 7.38 0.09 -3.46
CA GLU A 184 7.76 0.54 -2.12
C GLU A 184 7.82 2.06 -2.03
N ASN A 185 8.43 2.73 -3.02
CA ASN A 185 8.47 4.19 -3.11
C ASN A 185 7.09 4.78 -3.38
N LEU A 186 6.23 4.09 -4.15
CA LEU A 186 4.85 4.48 -4.34
C LEU A 186 4.05 4.42 -3.03
N LYS A 187 4.25 3.36 -2.24
CA LYS A 187 3.66 3.25 -0.90
C LYS A 187 4.16 4.35 0.03
N LYS A 188 5.48 4.61 0.06
CA LYS A 188 6.05 5.72 0.86
C LYS A 188 5.45 7.06 0.44
N LEU A 189 5.26 7.30 -0.85
CA LEU A 189 4.63 8.52 -1.35
C LEU A 189 3.21 8.67 -0.84
N LYS A 190 2.41 7.59 -0.91
CA LYS A 190 1.06 7.57 -0.34
C LYS A 190 1.11 7.89 1.16
N ASP A 191 1.97 7.21 1.91
CA ASP A 191 2.08 7.37 3.36
C ASP A 191 2.55 8.80 3.74
N ASP A 192 3.38 9.44 2.91
CA ASP A 192 3.78 10.84 3.09
C ASP A 192 2.62 11.82 2.88
N PHE A 193 1.73 11.57 1.92
CA PHE A 193 0.50 12.35 1.77
C PHE A 193 -0.45 12.14 2.95
N ASP A 194 -0.57 10.91 3.46
CA ASP A 194 -1.44 10.60 4.62
C ASP A 194 -1.03 11.33 5.90
N LYS A 195 0.22 11.81 6.00
CA LYS A 195 0.68 12.65 7.13
C LYS A 195 0.05 14.04 7.13
N PHE A 196 -0.45 14.53 5.99
CA PHE A 196 -1.07 15.85 5.91
C PHE A 196 -2.50 15.79 6.43
N ARG A 197 -2.73 16.31 7.63
CA ARG A 197 -4.04 16.28 8.32
C ARG A 197 -5.17 16.99 7.58
N PHE A 198 -4.82 17.92 6.68
CA PHE A 198 -5.77 18.74 5.91
C PHE A 198 -6.18 18.13 4.56
N ILE A 199 -5.79 16.87 4.29
CA ILE A 199 -6.26 16.12 3.13
C ILE A 199 -6.70 14.71 3.50
N SER A 200 -7.46 14.10 2.60
CA SER A 200 -7.68 12.66 2.54
C SER A 200 -7.43 12.17 1.11
N GLN A 201 -7.01 10.91 0.98
CA GLN A 201 -6.83 10.27 -0.33
C GLN A 201 -8.09 9.50 -0.70
N LYS A 202 -8.72 9.84 -1.85
CA LYS A 202 -9.94 9.16 -2.32
C LYS A 202 -9.68 7.71 -2.77
N LYS A 203 -8.47 7.44 -3.25
CA LYS A 203 -8.03 6.12 -3.72
C LYS A 203 -6.51 6.02 -3.68
N TYR A 204 -5.99 4.80 -3.82
CA TYR A 204 -4.55 4.55 -3.94
C TYR A 204 -3.98 5.29 -5.18
N PRO A 205 -2.76 5.83 -5.13
CA PRO A 205 -2.16 6.54 -6.26
C PRO A 205 -2.11 5.69 -7.53
N GLU A 206 -2.45 6.29 -8.67
CA GLU A 206 -2.42 5.62 -9.98
C GLU A 206 -1.14 5.97 -10.73
N ILE A 207 -0.65 5.02 -11.52
CA ILE A 207 0.60 5.15 -12.26
C ILE A 207 0.28 5.31 -13.73
N LEU A 208 0.84 6.34 -14.35
CA LEU A 208 0.82 6.51 -15.79
C LEU A 208 2.22 6.29 -16.35
N PHE A 209 2.39 5.16 -17.03
CA PHE A 209 3.57 4.92 -17.86
C PHE A 209 3.35 5.50 -19.25
N THR A 210 4.26 6.37 -19.67
CA THR A 210 4.38 6.83 -21.06
C THR A 210 5.63 6.22 -21.67
N LYS A 211 5.95 6.58 -22.92
CA LYS A 211 7.17 6.10 -23.60
C LYS A 211 8.41 6.35 -22.74
N ASP A 212 8.60 7.59 -22.31
CA ASP A 212 9.84 8.02 -21.64
C ASP A 212 9.66 8.48 -20.19
N THR A 213 8.42 8.62 -19.72
CA THR A 213 8.14 9.15 -18.37
C THR A 213 7.15 8.30 -17.58
N THR A 214 7.34 8.27 -16.25
CA THR A 214 6.40 7.71 -15.29
C THR A 214 5.85 8.83 -14.42
N LYS A 215 4.53 9.00 -14.44
CA LYS A 215 3.82 9.97 -13.60
C LYS A 215 2.98 9.23 -12.57
N VAL A 216 2.86 9.80 -11.38
CA VAL A 216 1.97 9.30 -10.34
C VAL A 216 0.84 10.30 -10.12
N TYR A 217 -0.39 9.83 -10.21
CA TYR A 217 -1.60 10.60 -9.96
C TYR A 217 -2.08 10.33 -8.55
N VAL A 218 -2.22 11.40 -7.77
CA VAL A 218 -2.66 11.35 -6.37
C VAL A 218 -3.99 12.10 -6.28
N TYR A 219 -5.01 11.41 -5.77
CA TYR A 219 -6.39 11.89 -5.74
C TYR A 219 -6.71 12.39 -4.34
N LEU A 220 -6.67 13.71 -4.18
CA LEU A 220 -6.78 14.38 -2.89
C LEU A 220 -8.11 15.10 -2.75
N GLU A 221 -8.63 15.06 -1.53
CA GLU A 221 -9.74 15.89 -1.09
C GLU A 221 -9.29 16.74 0.09
N LYS A 222 -9.66 18.02 0.10
CA LYS A 222 -9.38 18.90 1.24
C LYS A 222 -10.27 18.48 2.40
N THR A 223 -9.66 18.11 3.53
CA THR A 223 -10.38 17.94 4.79
C THR A 223 -10.35 19.25 5.58
N LYS A 224 -11.33 19.42 6.48
CA LYS A 224 -11.41 20.58 7.38
C LYS A 224 -11.37 20.10 8.82
N PRO A 225 -10.20 19.65 9.34
CA PRO A 225 -10.07 19.18 10.72
C PRO A 225 -10.03 20.36 11.73
N ASN A 226 -10.74 21.44 11.43
CA ASN A 226 -10.81 22.62 12.28
C ASN A 226 -11.70 22.33 13.49
N ARG A 227 -11.30 22.82 14.66
CA ARG A 227 -12.09 22.76 15.89
C ARG A 227 -12.34 24.17 16.40
N PHE A 228 -13.58 24.43 16.82
CA PHE A 228 -13.95 25.63 17.53
C PHE A 228 -14.91 25.22 18.64
N ASP A 229 -14.51 25.44 19.87
CA ASP A 229 -15.29 25.16 21.07
C ASP A 229 -15.13 26.32 22.05
N GLY A 230 -16.18 26.64 22.79
CA GLY A 230 -16.09 27.75 23.73
C GLY A 230 -17.41 28.12 24.37
N LEU A 231 -17.28 28.67 25.57
CA LEU A 231 -18.35 29.23 26.37
C LEU A 231 -17.86 30.55 26.95
N VAL A 232 -18.59 31.64 26.74
CA VAL A 232 -18.26 32.94 27.32
C VAL A 232 -19.46 33.43 28.11
N GLY A 233 -19.26 33.58 29.42
CA GLY A 233 -20.16 34.26 30.33
C GLY A 233 -19.60 35.63 30.70
N PHE A 234 -20.49 36.53 31.11
CA PHE A 234 -20.12 37.82 31.66
C PHE A 234 -20.74 37.98 33.05
N SER A 235 -20.01 38.60 33.96
CA SER A 235 -20.48 38.99 35.29
C SER A 235 -20.02 40.41 35.60
N ASN A 236 -20.65 41.07 36.57
CA ASN A 236 -20.16 42.34 37.08
C ASN A 236 -19.35 42.08 38.36
N ASP A 237 -18.16 42.66 38.42
CA ASP A 237 -17.35 42.70 39.63
C ASP A 237 -17.93 43.67 40.66
N GLU A 238 -17.45 43.65 41.90
CA GLU A 238 -17.89 44.54 43.00
C GLU A 238 -17.81 46.04 42.63
N LYS A 239 -16.91 46.39 41.70
CA LYS A 239 -16.73 47.74 41.14
C LYS A 239 -17.61 48.04 39.90
N LYS A 240 -18.66 47.24 39.65
CA LYS A 240 -19.53 47.29 38.44
C LYS A 240 -18.77 47.18 37.11
N LYS A 241 -17.57 46.59 37.12
CA LYS A 241 -16.80 46.32 35.89
C LYS A 241 -17.21 44.97 35.31
N ILE A 242 -17.42 44.91 34.00
CA ILE A 242 -17.72 43.67 33.30
C ILE A 242 -16.48 42.76 33.35
N LYS A 243 -16.63 41.57 33.93
CA LYS A 243 -15.68 40.45 33.90
C LYS A 243 -16.20 39.39 32.93
N PHE A 244 -15.32 38.95 32.02
CA PHE A 244 -15.59 37.84 31.12
C PHE A 244 -15.00 36.56 31.71
N ASN A 245 -15.82 35.51 31.77
CA ASN A 245 -15.46 34.19 32.29
C ASN A 245 -15.81 33.12 31.27
N GLY A 246 -15.12 31.99 31.32
CA GLY A 246 -15.32 30.88 30.39
C GLY A 246 -14.05 30.54 29.63
N TYR A 247 -14.19 29.93 28.46
CA TYR A 247 -13.07 29.47 27.66
C TYR A 247 -13.38 29.51 26.16
N LEU A 248 -12.31 29.50 25.37
CA LEU A 248 -12.31 29.40 23.92
C LEU A 248 -11.15 28.50 23.50
N ASP A 249 -11.43 27.45 22.74
CA ASP A 249 -10.47 26.51 22.17
C ASP A 249 -10.68 26.46 20.64
N LEU A 250 -9.71 27.00 19.91
CA LEU A 250 -9.72 27.11 18.47
C LEU A 250 -8.48 26.44 17.88
N LEU A 251 -8.71 25.56 16.92
CA LEU A 251 -7.71 24.92 16.08
C LEU A 251 -8.12 25.10 14.61
N LEU A 252 -7.31 25.83 13.84
CA LEU A 252 -7.47 26.00 12.41
C LEU A 252 -6.30 25.35 11.70
N ILE A 253 -6.57 24.42 10.80
CA ILE A 253 -5.56 23.73 10.00
C ILE A 253 -5.83 24.01 8.52
N ASN A 254 -4.85 24.61 7.85
CA ASN A 254 -4.82 24.86 6.42
C ASN A 254 -6.09 25.60 5.90
N THR A 255 -6.55 26.58 6.66
CA THR A 255 -7.71 27.43 6.30
C THR A 255 -7.37 28.36 5.12
N LEU A 256 -6.16 28.91 5.09
CA LEU A 256 -5.59 29.80 4.07
C LEU A 256 -4.95 29.06 2.89
N ASN A 257 -4.95 27.72 2.88
CA ASN A 257 -4.31 26.89 1.86
C ASN A 257 -2.77 27.02 1.81
N SER A 258 -2.12 27.33 2.93
CA SER A 258 -0.65 27.38 3.02
C SER A 258 -0.05 26.20 3.78
N GLY A 259 -0.88 25.30 4.30
CA GLY A 259 -0.47 24.20 5.18
C GLY A 259 -0.31 24.62 6.64
N GLU A 260 -0.77 25.83 6.98
CA GLU A 260 -0.61 26.44 8.30
C GLU A 260 -1.45 25.77 9.38
N GLU A 261 -0.98 25.82 10.62
CA GLU A 261 -1.76 25.47 11.80
C GLU A 261 -1.80 26.70 12.73
N PHE A 262 -3.00 27.11 13.11
CA PHE A 262 -3.22 28.17 14.09
C PHE A 262 -4.00 27.60 15.28
N THR A 263 -3.50 27.84 16.47
CA THR A 263 -4.13 27.44 17.73
C THR A 263 -4.34 28.65 18.61
N LEU A 264 -5.50 28.70 19.25
CA LEU A 264 -5.84 29.72 20.23
C LEU A 264 -6.62 29.05 21.36
N PHE A 265 -6.07 29.13 22.56
CA PHE A 265 -6.73 28.69 23.78
C PHE A 265 -6.77 29.85 24.77
N TRP A 266 -7.97 30.25 25.16
CA TRP A 266 -8.19 31.26 26.19
C TRP A 266 -9.10 30.71 27.27
N LYS A 267 -8.80 30.99 28.53
CA LYS A 267 -9.63 30.61 29.68
C LYS A 267 -9.56 31.67 30.76
N SER A 268 -10.71 31.98 31.36
CA SER A 268 -10.88 32.84 32.53
C SER A 268 -11.86 32.15 33.48
N ASP A 269 -11.39 31.67 34.63
CA ASP A 269 -12.19 30.83 35.54
C ASP A 269 -12.89 31.61 36.67
N GLY A 270 -12.88 32.94 36.61
CA GLY A 270 -13.55 33.80 37.58
C GLY A 270 -12.82 33.95 38.93
N ALA A 271 -11.81 33.12 39.21
CA ALA A 271 -10.91 33.26 40.36
C ALA A 271 -9.70 34.17 40.05
N ASP A 272 -9.93 35.19 39.21
CA ASP A 272 -8.92 36.09 38.65
C ASP A 272 -7.70 35.38 37.99
N GLN A 273 -7.83 34.08 37.66
CA GLN A 273 -6.86 33.35 36.84
C GLN A 273 -7.24 33.41 35.36
N LYS A 274 -6.26 33.73 34.54
CA LYS A 274 -6.40 33.83 33.08
C LYS A 274 -5.27 33.09 32.40
N THR A 275 -5.63 32.22 31.47
CA THR A 275 -4.70 31.54 30.58
C THR A 275 -4.97 31.96 29.16
N PHE A 276 -3.92 32.32 28.43
CA PHE A 276 -3.97 32.63 27.01
C PHE A 276 -2.78 31.97 26.32
N ASN A 277 -3.07 31.03 25.42
CA ASN A 277 -2.08 30.36 24.61
C ASN A 277 -2.43 30.60 23.14
N ALA A 278 -1.50 31.15 22.37
CA ALA A 278 -1.62 31.28 20.94
C ALA A 278 -0.44 30.56 20.28
N GLY A 279 -0.70 29.83 19.21
CA GLY A 279 0.30 29.12 18.44
C GLY A 279 0.07 29.31 16.95
N LEU A 280 1.17 29.44 16.20
CA LEU A 280 1.17 29.50 14.75
C LEU A 280 2.31 28.62 14.23
N GLU A 281 2.00 27.70 13.34
CA GLU A 281 2.95 26.88 12.62
C GLU A 281 2.78 27.10 11.11
N LEU A 282 3.84 27.57 10.46
CA LEU A 282 3.91 27.84 9.03
C LEU A 282 4.97 26.95 8.39
N PRO A 283 4.60 25.78 7.84
CA PRO A 283 5.54 24.96 7.10
C PRO A 283 5.88 25.61 5.74
N TYR A 284 7.11 25.41 5.27
CA TYR A 284 7.57 25.86 3.96
C TYR A 284 7.41 27.38 3.72
N ILE A 285 7.77 28.21 4.70
CA ILE A 285 7.73 29.68 4.60
C ILE A 285 8.45 30.14 3.32
N PHE A 286 7.85 31.09 2.61
CA PHE A 286 8.33 31.57 1.30
C PHE A 286 8.57 30.46 0.26
N LYS A 287 7.85 29.33 0.35
CA LYS A 287 8.01 28.15 -0.53
C LYS A 287 9.42 27.54 -0.46
N THR A 288 10.09 27.73 0.68
CA THR A 288 11.41 27.16 0.99
C THR A 288 11.27 25.88 1.82
N ARG A 289 12.38 25.31 2.29
CA ARG A 289 12.40 24.14 3.18
C ARG A 289 12.35 24.52 4.66
N PHE A 290 12.19 25.79 4.97
CA PHE A 290 12.10 26.24 6.36
C PHE A 290 10.66 26.25 6.84
N GLY A 291 10.45 25.90 8.09
CA GLY A 291 9.19 26.07 8.81
C GLY A 291 9.37 27.06 9.94
N LEU A 292 8.34 27.82 10.24
CA LEU A 292 8.30 28.74 11.38
C LEU A 292 7.27 28.22 12.38
N LYS A 293 7.63 28.14 13.65
CA LYS A 293 6.70 27.86 14.74
C LYS A 293 6.83 28.91 15.81
N THR A 294 5.72 29.54 16.16
CA THR A 294 5.68 30.58 17.19
C THR A 294 4.61 30.23 18.20
N THR A 295 4.94 30.34 19.48
CA THR A 295 3.96 30.15 20.57
C THR A 295 4.08 31.27 21.58
N LEU A 296 2.93 31.72 22.09
CA LEU A 296 2.80 32.72 23.13
C LEU A 296 1.90 32.14 24.22
N ASN A 297 2.43 31.98 25.43
CA ASN A 297 1.69 31.51 26.59
C ASN A 297 1.72 32.60 27.66
N ILE A 298 0.56 33.13 28.02
CA ILE A 298 0.37 34.13 29.06
C ILE A 298 -0.49 33.48 30.15
N PHE A 299 0.07 33.36 31.34
CA PHE A 299 -0.64 32.97 32.54
C PHE A 299 -0.67 34.15 33.50
N LYS A 300 -1.85 34.50 33.99
CA LYS A 300 -2.03 35.56 34.96
C LYS A 300 -2.85 35.03 36.13
N GLN A 301 -2.42 35.33 37.33
CA GLN A 301 -3.14 35.07 38.57
C GLN A 301 -3.21 36.38 39.35
N ASP A 302 -4.44 36.86 39.56
CA ASP A 302 -4.70 38.13 40.24
C ASP A 302 -3.98 39.33 39.60
N SER A 303 -3.76 40.39 40.38
CA SER A 303 -3.02 41.59 39.95
C SER A 303 -1.51 41.49 40.20
N THR A 304 -1.07 40.48 40.96
CA THR A 304 0.29 40.39 41.51
C THR A 304 1.19 39.41 40.77
N PHE A 305 0.62 38.48 39.99
CA PHE A 305 1.39 37.46 39.29
C PHE A 305 1.03 37.35 37.80
N GLN A 306 2.03 37.52 36.94
CA GLN A 306 1.92 37.27 35.50
C GLN A 306 3.19 36.60 34.99
N ASN A 307 3.02 35.52 34.25
CA ASN A 307 4.07 34.81 33.54
C ASN A 307 3.78 34.86 32.04
N THR A 308 4.78 35.19 31.24
CA THR A 308 4.67 35.25 29.77
C THR A 308 5.85 34.53 29.16
N LYS A 309 5.56 33.49 28.37
CA LYS A 309 6.55 32.70 27.64
C LYS A 309 6.28 32.82 26.16
N THR A 310 7.29 33.27 25.41
CA THR A 310 7.25 33.34 23.95
C THR A 310 8.35 32.44 23.40
N ASN A 311 7.99 31.50 22.53
CA ASN A 311 8.95 30.64 21.84
C ASN A 311 8.86 30.88 20.33
N LEU A 312 10.02 30.90 19.70
CA LEU A 312 10.21 31.07 18.26
C LEU A 312 11.17 29.99 17.77
N ASP A 313 10.64 29.04 17.00
CA ASP A 313 11.40 27.92 16.47
C ASP A 313 11.43 28.00 14.93
N ILE A 314 12.59 27.74 14.35
CA ILE A 314 12.76 27.59 12.90
C ILE A 314 13.19 26.16 12.61
N GLY A 315 12.36 25.44 11.86
CA GLY A 315 12.62 24.06 11.45
C GLY A 315 13.09 23.96 10.00
N TYR A 316 13.72 22.85 9.64
CA TYR A 316 14.10 22.53 8.26
C TYR A 316 13.53 21.16 7.83
N PHE A 317 12.86 21.13 6.67
CA PHE A 317 12.28 19.94 6.07
C PHE A 317 13.25 19.32 5.05
N PHE A 318 13.73 18.11 5.36
CA PHE A 318 14.74 17.39 4.57
C PHE A 318 14.25 16.86 3.23
#